data_AF-A0A1Q3LSP8-F1
#
_entry.id   AF-A0A1Q3LSP8-F1
#
_cell.length_a   1.000
_cell.length_b   1.000
_cell.length_c   1.000
_cell.angle_alpha   90.00
_cell.angle_beta   90.00
_cell.angle_gamma   90.00
#
_symmetry.space_group_name_H-M   'P 1'
#
loop_
_entity.id
_entity.type
_entity.pdbx_description
1 polymer ?
#
loop_
_entity_poly.entity_id
_entity_poly.type
_entity_poly.pdbx_seq_one_letter_code
_entity_poly.pdbx_strand_id
1 'polypeptide(L)'
;MAHISRNYGRVLIISTYRRGAVIAGTRKRSKHARCQAVDFKVKGNQRAAVRWLQSQPLEVITYSGAMHHIHIAIGSYKGHHRVDGRGRRKKR
;
A
#
# COMPACT_ATOMS: atom_id res chain seq x y z
N MET A 1 0.19 2.87 12.64
CA MET A 1 1.35 3.57 12.06
C MET A 1 2.48 3.83 13.06
N ALA A 2 2.19 4.22 14.30
CA ALA A 2 3.21 4.46 15.34
C ALA A 2 4.17 3.27 15.55
N HIS A 3 3.65 2.03 15.60
CA HIS A 3 4.49 0.83 15.72
C HIS A 3 5.52 0.71 14.59
N ILE A 4 5.12 0.97 13.34
CA ILE A 4 6.02 0.89 12.19
C ILE A 4 7.09 1.99 12.27
N SER A 5 6.66 3.21 12.60
CA SER A 5 7.57 4.35 12.70
C SER A 5 8.64 4.13 13.77
N ARG A 6 8.26 3.54 14.90
CA ARG A 6 9.14 3.27 16.04
C ARG A 6 10.13 2.13 15.77
N ASN A 7 9.68 1.04 15.15
CA ASN A 7 10.49 -0.19 15.03
C ASN A 7 11.23 -0.31 13.69
N TYR A 8 10.76 0.35 12.64
CA TYR A 8 11.26 0.12 11.28
C TYR A 8 11.68 1.40 10.54
N GLY A 9 11.45 2.58 11.13
CA GLY A 9 11.88 3.87 10.59
C GLY A 9 10.71 4.76 10.15
N ARG A 10 11.01 6.03 9.85
CA ARG A 10 10.03 7.10 9.65
C ARG A 10 8.99 6.74 8.59
N VAL A 11 7.71 6.81 8.97
CA VAL A 11 6.58 6.62 8.04
C VAL A 11 6.26 7.93 7.34
N LEU A 12 6.09 7.87 6.02
CA LEU A 12 5.63 8.97 5.18
C LEU A 12 4.31 8.57 4.54
N ILE A 13 3.20 9.16 4.99
CA ILE A 13 1.87 8.91 4.42
C ILE A 13 1.78 9.58 3.05
N ILE A 14 1.35 8.82 2.04
CA ILE A 14 1.12 9.32 0.69
C ILE A 14 -0.36 9.62 0.49
N SER A 15 -1.23 8.67 0.84
CA SER A 15 -2.67 8.80 0.61
C SER A 15 -3.49 8.00 1.63
N THR A 16 -4.67 8.52 1.97
CA THR A 16 -5.64 7.88 2.86
C THR A 16 -7.01 7.87 2.18
N TYR A 17 -7.95 8.72 2.58
CA TYR A 17 -9.23 8.84 1.90
C TYR A 17 -9.09 9.53 0.53
N ARG A 18 -9.74 8.97 -0.49
CA ARG A 18 -9.85 9.58 -1.82
C ARG A 18 -11.28 9.45 -2.33
N ARG A 19 -12.02 10.57 -2.36
CA ARG A 19 -13.42 10.62 -2.81
C ARG A 19 -13.55 10.03 -4.21
N GLY A 20 -14.42 9.03 -4.37
CA GLY A 20 -14.69 8.41 -5.66
C GLY A 20 -13.55 7.56 -6.25
N ALA A 21 -12.50 7.23 -5.48
CA ALA A 21 -11.38 6.46 -6.02
C ALA A 21 -11.79 5.09 -6.57
N VAL A 22 -11.20 4.74 -7.73
CA VAL A 22 -11.40 3.49 -8.46
C VAL A 22 -10.05 2.80 -8.64
N ILE A 23 -10.03 1.47 -8.65
CA ILE A 23 -8.82 0.69 -8.91
C ILE A 23 -8.42 0.86 -10.38
N ALA A 24 -7.17 1.29 -10.61
CA ALA A 24 -6.64 1.58 -11.94
C ALA A 24 -6.85 0.40 -12.92
N GLY A 25 -7.34 0.71 -14.12
CA GLY A 25 -7.63 -0.30 -15.15
C GLY A 25 -8.92 -1.09 -14.91
N THR A 26 -9.73 -0.73 -13.91
CA THR A 26 -11.01 -1.37 -13.63
C THR A 26 -12.11 -0.32 -13.37
N ARG A 27 -13.36 -0.76 -13.22
CA ARG A 27 -14.48 0.05 -12.71
C ARG A 27 -14.78 -0.21 -11.23
N LYS A 28 -13.93 -0.98 -10.53
CA LYS A 28 -14.16 -1.37 -9.13
C LYS A 28 -13.77 -0.25 -8.16
N ARG A 29 -14.69 0.12 -7.26
CA ARG A 29 -14.45 1.13 -6.23
C ARG A 29 -13.31 0.71 -5.30
N SER A 30 -12.33 1.60 -5.13
CA SER A 30 -11.17 1.41 -4.25
C SER A 30 -11.55 1.46 -2.77
N LYS A 31 -10.76 0.81 -1.92
CA LYS A 31 -10.90 0.90 -0.45
C LYS A 31 -10.53 2.29 0.09
N HIS A 32 -9.72 3.05 -0.63
CA HIS A 32 -9.48 4.47 -0.31
C HIS A 32 -10.76 5.30 -0.37
N ALA A 33 -11.74 4.93 -1.21
CA ALA A 33 -13.02 5.63 -1.29
C ALA A 33 -13.93 5.37 -0.09
N ARG A 34 -13.53 4.48 0.83
CA ARG A 34 -14.30 4.06 2.02
C ARG A 34 -13.54 4.27 3.34
N CYS A 35 -12.42 5.00 3.34
CA CYS A 35 -11.55 5.17 4.51
C CYS A 35 -10.95 3.86 5.05
N GLN A 36 -10.83 2.84 4.19
CA GLN A 36 -10.38 1.50 4.58
C GLN A 36 -8.95 1.19 4.13
N ALA A 37 -8.21 2.18 3.59
CA ALA A 37 -6.88 1.97 3.04
C ALA A 37 -5.93 3.16 3.27
N VAL A 38 -4.63 2.85 3.33
CA VAL A 38 -3.54 3.81 3.49
C VAL A 38 -2.36 3.43 2.59
N ASP A 39 -1.87 4.40 1.84
CA ASP A 39 -0.63 4.32 1.07
C ASP A 39 0.47 5.08 1.80
N PHE A 40 1.64 4.48 1.96
CA PHE A 40 2.77 5.10 2.66
C PHE A 40 4.13 4.55 2.23
N LYS A 41 5.19 5.25 2.62
CA LYS A 41 6.58 4.80 2.53
C LYS A 41 7.18 4.66 3.92
N VAL A 42 8.18 3.79 4.04
CA VAL A 42 9.02 3.68 5.25
C VAL A 42 10.43 4.11 4.88
N LYS A 43 10.94 5.14 5.56
CA LYS A 43 12.33 5.58 5.47
C LYS A 43 13.11 4.86 6.58
N GLY A 44 13.74 3.75 6.21
CA GLY A 44 14.40 2.82 7.13
C GLY A 44 14.33 1.40 6.61
N ASN A 45 14.08 0.44 7.50
CA ASN A 45 14.00 -0.98 7.16
C ASN A 45 12.61 -1.37 6.60
N GLN A 46 12.33 -0.93 5.36
CA GLN A 46 11.07 -1.22 4.68
C GLN A 46 10.79 -2.73 4.56
N ARG A 47 11.84 -3.56 4.34
CA ARG A 47 11.69 -5.02 4.21
C ARG A 47 11.18 -5.65 5.52
N ALA A 48 11.72 -5.24 6.68
CA ALA A 48 11.23 -5.70 7.97
C ALA A 48 9.80 -5.23 8.25
N ALA A 49 9.49 -3.97 7.94
CA ALA A 49 8.13 -3.44 8.08
C ALA A 49 7.10 -4.23 7.26
N VAL A 50 7.41 -4.55 6.00
CA VAL A 50 6.53 -5.35 5.13
C VAL A 50 6.33 -6.75 5.69
N ARG A 51 7.39 -7.41 6.17
CA ARG A 51 7.28 -8.75 6.79
C ARG A 51 6.36 -8.74 8.01
N TRP A 52 6.50 -7.74 8.88
CA TRP A 52 5.61 -7.58 10.04
C TRP A 52 4.16 -7.29 9.60
N LEU A 53 3.95 -6.40 8.64
CA LEU A 53 2.61 -6.13 8.09
C LEU A 53 1.96 -7.38 7.48
N GLN A 54 2.76 -8.23 6.83
CA GLN A 54 2.28 -9.48 6.24
C GLN A 54 1.80 -10.48 7.31
N SER A 55 2.31 -10.42 8.54
CA SER A 55 1.83 -11.27 9.64
C SER A 55 0.54 -10.78 10.30
N GLN A 56 0.10 -9.55 10.01
CA GLN A 56 -1.13 -8.99 10.58
C GLN A 56 -2.37 -9.38 9.75
N PRO A 57 -3.58 -9.42 10.35
CA PRO A 57 -4.84 -9.71 9.66
C PRO A 57 -5.35 -8.49 8.86
N LEU A 58 -4.53 -8.02 7.91
CA LEU A 58 -4.80 -6.87 7.04
C LEU A 58 -4.37 -7.16 5.60
N GLU A 59 -4.94 -6.47 4.62
CA GLU A 59 -4.46 -6.54 3.24
C GLU A 59 -3.14 -5.77 3.12
N VAL A 60 -2.12 -6.37 2.49
CA VAL A 60 -0.81 -5.75 2.24
C VAL A 60 -0.44 -5.91 0.78
N ILE A 61 -0.28 -4.79 0.09
CA ILE A 61 0.20 -4.77 -1.29
C ILE A 61 1.44 -3.89 -1.32
N THR A 62 2.52 -4.40 -1.90
CA THR A 62 3.72 -3.62 -2.14
C THR A 62 3.81 -3.25 -3.60
N TYR A 63 4.15 -2.01 -3.90
CA TYR A 63 4.28 -1.51 -5.25
C TYR A 63 5.74 -1.20 -5.59
N SER A 64 6.16 -1.58 -6.80
CA SER A 64 7.47 -1.29 -7.39
C SER A 64 7.33 -0.70 -8.80
N GLY A 65 8.44 -0.25 -9.41
CA GLY A 65 8.42 0.47 -10.68
C GLY A 65 8.27 1.97 -10.45
N ALA A 66 7.35 2.62 -11.15
CA ALA A 66 7.20 4.07 -11.07
C ALA A 66 6.49 4.56 -9.80
N MET A 67 5.71 3.70 -9.13
CA MET A 67 4.99 4.04 -7.90
C MET A 67 5.46 3.18 -6.72
N HIS A 68 6.66 3.43 -6.21
CA HIS A 68 7.21 2.66 -5.08
C HIS A 68 6.56 3.05 -3.73
N HIS A 69 5.70 2.20 -3.17
CA HIS A 69 5.05 2.42 -1.87
C HIS A 69 4.45 1.12 -1.30
N ILE A 70 3.98 1.19 -0.05
CA ILE A 70 3.21 0.14 0.62
C ILE A 70 1.75 0.60 0.68
N HIS A 71 0.83 -0.28 0.31
CA HIS A 71 -0.60 -0.14 0.50
C HIS A 71 -1.05 -1.13 1.56
N ILE A 72 -1.80 -0.64 2.54
CA ILE A 72 -2.54 -1.50 3.46
C ILE A 72 -4.02 -1.18 3.43
N ALA A 73 -4.85 -2.19 3.69
CA ALA A 73 -6.28 -2.00 3.80
C ALA A 73 -6.94 -3.05 4.70
N ILE A 74 -8.23 -2.84 5.01
CA ILE A 74 -9.07 -3.89 5.62
C ILE A 74 -9.19 -5.08 4.65
N GLY A 75 -8.92 -6.30 5.12
CA GLY A 75 -8.93 -7.52 4.32
C GLY A 75 -7.77 -8.44 4.69
N SER A 76 -7.43 -9.41 3.82
CA SER A 76 -6.37 -10.39 4.10
C SER A 76 -5.41 -10.63 2.93
N TYR A 77 -5.65 -10.01 1.77
CA TYR A 77 -4.84 -10.24 0.57
C TYR A 77 -3.39 -9.76 0.76
N LYS A 78 -2.41 -10.55 0.30
CA LYS A 78 -0.99 -10.19 0.31
C LYS A 78 -0.43 -10.27 -1.11
N GLY A 79 0.27 -9.23 -1.56
CA GLY A 79 0.79 -9.21 -2.92
C GLY A 79 1.93 -8.22 -3.20
N HIS A 80 2.58 -8.43 -4.34
CA HIS A 80 3.57 -7.51 -4.90
C HIS A 80 3.21 -7.14 -6.34
N HIS A 81 3.11 -5.85 -6.64
CA HIS A 81 2.73 -5.32 -7.93
C HIS A 81 3.83 -4.40 -8.50
N ARG A 82 4.37 -4.75 -9.67
CA ARG A 82 5.17 -3.81 -10.47
C ARG A 82 4.24 -2.99 -11.34
N VAL A 83 4.30 -1.66 -11.23
CA VAL A 83 3.37 -0.74 -11.93
C VAL A 83 4.09 0.33 -12.74
N ASP A 84 3.39 0.86 -13.75
CA ASP A 84 3.79 2.05 -14.50
C ASP A 84 3.44 3.36 -13.76
N GLY A 85 3.77 4.51 -14.37
CA GLY A 85 3.50 5.83 -13.79
C GLY A 85 2.01 6.16 -13.61
N ARG A 86 1.12 5.37 -14.22
CA ARG A 86 -0.34 5.50 -14.09
C ARG A 86 -0.92 4.48 -13.09
N GLY A 87 -0.07 3.73 -12.38
CA GLY A 87 -0.47 2.72 -11.41
C GLY A 87 -1.00 1.43 -12.03
N ARG A 88 -0.83 1.22 -13.35
CA ARG A 88 -1.28 0.01 -14.03
C ARG A 88 -0.24 -1.10 -13.83
N ARG A 89 -0.70 -2.31 -13.53
CA ARG A 89 0.18 -3.47 -13.35
C ARG A 89 0.87 -3.79 -14.67
N LYS A 90 2.20 -3.82 -14.66
CA LYS A 90 2.99 -4.34 -15.78
C LYS A 90 2.98 -5.86 -15.70
N LYS A 91 2.58 -6.54 -16.79
CA LYS A 91 2.86 -7.96 -16.95
C LYS A 91 4.37 -8.12 -17.10
N ARG A 92 4.93 -9.15 -16.46
CA ARG A 92 6.35 -9.47 -16.59
C ARG A 92 6.66 -9.84 -18.04
#